data_AF-A0A7V5U3A0-F1
#
_entry.id   AF-A0A7V5U3A0-F1
#
_cell.length_a   1.000
_cell.length_b   1.000
_cell.length_c   1.000
_cell.angle_alpha   90.00
_cell.angle_beta   90.00
_cell.angle_gamma   90.00
#
_symmetry.space_group_name_H-M   'P 1'
#
loop_
_entity.id
_entity.type
_entity.pdbx_description
1 polymer ?
#
loop_
_entity_poly.entity_id
_entity_poly.type
_entity_poly.pdbx_seq_one_letter_code
_entity_poly.pdbx_strand_id
1 'polypeptide(L)'
;EPVEPGTNLAAIKAGADILAHPGMISEEEVKLAAEKGVFLELSGRKGHCLANGHVASLARKYKAPLVINSDAHAPSDFMTAEMAQMVGLGAGLSPEEIKNLYASARTRFLQP
;
A
#
# COMPACT_ATOMS: atom_id res chain seq x y z
N GLU A 1 7.90 -2.80 -13.18
CA GLU A 1 8.39 -4.14 -13.60
C GLU A 1 7.24 -4.90 -14.24
N PRO A 2 7.44 -5.72 -15.28
CA PRO A 2 6.35 -6.53 -15.84
C PRO A 2 6.03 -7.68 -14.88
N VAL A 3 4.76 -7.81 -14.50
CA VAL A 3 4.25 -8.89 -13.63
C VAL A 3 3.08 -9.56 -14.35
N GLU A 4 2.98 -10.89 -14.27
CA GLU A 4 1.91 -11.63 -14.93
C GLU A 4 0.53 -11.26 -14.34
N PRO A 5 -0.51 -11.10 -15.20
CA PRO A 5 -1.88 -10.90 -14.72
C PRO A 5 -2.31 -11.98 -13.74
N GLY A 6 -2.97 -11.58 -12.65
CA GLY A 6 -3.41 -12.49 -11.59
C GLY A 6 -2.40 -12.70 -10.46
N THR A 7 -1.18 -12.16 -10.55
CA THR A 7 -0.18 -12.24 -9.47
C THR A 7 -0.66 -11.59 -8.18
N ASN A 8 -1.32 -10.42 -8.25
CA ASN A 8 -1.92 -9.75 -7.09
C ASN A 8 -2.92 -10.67 -6.38
N LEU A 9 -3.92 -11.18 -7.10
CA LEU A 9 -4.90 -12.13 -6.57
C LEU A 9 -4.25 -13.38 -5.97
N ALA A 10 -3.23 -13.95 -6.62
CA ALA A 10 -2.52 -15.12 -6.12
C ALA A 10 -1.79 -14.82 -4.81
N ALA A 11 -1.08 -13.70 -4.72
CA ALA A 11 -0.37 -13.27 -3.51
C ALA A 11 -1.34 -13.02 -2.33
N ILE A 12 -2.47 -12.36 -2.59
CA ILE A 12 -3.51 -12.14 -1.58
C ILE A 12 -4.09 -13.49 -1.12
N LYS A 13 -4.43 -14.38 -2.06
CA LYS A 13 -4.95 -15.72 -1.71
C LYS A 13 -3.98 -16.52 -0.86
N ALA A 14 -2.69 -16.44 -1.17
CA ALA A 14 -1.62 -17.10 -0.43
C ALA A 14 -1.41 -16.53 0.99
N GLY A 15 -1.98 -15.35 1.30
CA GLY A 15 -1.90 -14.74 2.62
C GLY A 15 -0.63 -13.92 2.82
N ALA A 16 -0.15 -13.25 1.76
CA ALA A 16 0.93 -12.28 1.90
C ALA A 16 0.59 -11.22 2.96
N ASP A 17 1.59 -10.77 3.71
CA ASP A 17 1.41 -9.71 4.71
C ASP A 17 1.19 -8.33 4.08
N ILE A 18 1.97 -8.04 3.03
CA ILE A 18 1.94 -6.79 2.27
C ILE A 18 1.98 -7.13 0.79
N LEU A 19 1.11 -6.48 0.00
CA LEU A 19 1.17 -6.47 -1.45
C LEU A 19 1.84 -5.17 -1.91
N ALA A 20 3.09 -5.29 -2.38
CA ALA A 20 3.90 -4.17 -2.83
C ALA A 20 3.34 -3.57 -4.14
N HIS A 21 3.33 -2.24 -4.22
CA HIS A 21 2.86 -1.38 -5.32
C HIS A 21 1.93 -2.09 -6.32
N PRO A 22 0.69 -2.42 -5.93
CA PRO A 22 -0.16 -3.36 -6.67
C PRO A 22 -0.65 -2.82 -8.01
N GLY A 23 -0.35 -1.55 -8.33
CA GLY A 23 -0.76 -0.89 -9.56
C GLY A 23 -2.27 -0.75 -9.65
N MET A 24 -2.81 -1.06 -10.83
CA MET A 24 -4.25 -1.01 -11.11
C MET A 24 -4.97 -2.24 -10.53
N ILE A 25 -4.98 -2.35 -9.20
CA ILE A 25 -5.65 -3.43 -8.46
C ILE A 25 -7.17 -3.38 -8.64
N SER A 26 -7.82 -4.54 -8.74
CA SER A 26 -9.28 -4.62 -8.92
C SER A 26 -10.05 -4.43 -7.61
N GLU A 27 -11.35 -4.13 -7.69
CA GLU A 27 -12.20 -4.05 -6.49
C GLU A 27 -12.30 -5.40 -5.76
N GLU A 28 -12.36 -6.51 -6.51
CA GLU A 28 -12.39 -7.87 -5.98
C GLU A 28 -11.11 -8.21 -5.21
N GLU A 29 -9.96 -7.81 -5.75
CA GLU A 29 -8.66 -8.00 -5.11
C GLU A 29 -8.58 -7.19 -3.80
N VAL A 30 -9.02 -5.93 -3.81
CA VAL A 30 -9.01 -5.09 -2.59
C VAL A 30 -9.97 -5.62 -1.52
N LYS A 31 -11.17 -6.11 -1.91
CA LYS A 31 -12.11 -6.75 -0.97
C LYS A 31 -11.48 -7.96 -0.30
N LEU A 32 -10.82 -8.81 -1.08
CA LEU A 32 -10.15 -9.99 -0.56
C LEU A 32 -8.95 -9.62 0.34
N ALA A 33 -8.20 -8.57 -0.02
CA ALA A 33 -7.13 -8.04 0.80
C ALA A 33 -7.65 -7.55 2.16
N ALA A 34 -8.78 -6.84 2.18
CA ALA A 34 -9.43 -6.42 3.42
C ALA A 34 -9.88 -7.60 4.28
N GLU A 35 -10.50 -8.62 3.67
CA GLU A 35 -10.93 -9.85 4.36
C GLU A 35 -9.75 -10.59 5.00
N LYS A 36 -8.63 -10.72 4.27
CA LYS A 36 -7.44 -11.44 4.71
C LYS A 36 -6.48 -10.60 5.55
N GLY A 37 -6.73 -9.30 5.72
CA GLY A 37 -5.82 -8.40 6.40
C GLY A 37 -4.49 -8.19 5.67
N VAL A 38 -4.48 -8.34 4.34
CA VAL A 38 -3.31 -8.07 3.49
C VAL A 38 -3.19 -6.56 3.29
N PHE A 39 -2.06 -5.99 3.67
CA PHE A 39 -1.83 -4.56 3.52
C PHE A 39 -1.49 -4.21 2.07
N LEU A 40 -2.02 -3.11 1.55
CA LEU A 40 -1.72 -2.63 0.21
C LEU A 40 -0.75 -1.45 0.27
N GLU A 41 0.31 -1.49 -0.53
CA GLU A 41 1.33 -0.45 -0.53
C GLU A 41 0.94 0.77 -1.38
N LEU A 42 1.15 1.95 -0.82
CA LEU A 42 1.31 3.21 -1.53
C LEU A 42 2.82 3.48 -1.68
N SER A 43 3.31 3.47 -2.92
CA SER A 43 4.75 3.53 -3.17
C SER A 43 5.23 4.96 -3.37
N GLY A 44 6.37 5.29 -2.77
CA GLY A 44 7.13 6.51 -3.05
C GLY A 44 7.98 6.44 -4.32
N ARG A 45 8.16 5.24 -4.90
CA ARG A 45 9.03 5.03 -6.06
C ARG A 45 8.43 5.63 -7.32
N LYS A 46 9.27 6.34 -8.07
CA LYS A 46 8.92 6.88 -9.38
C LYS A 46 8.41 5.77 -10.31
N GLY A 47 7.23 5.99 -10.89
CA GLY A 47 6.59 5.04 -11.81
C GLY A 47 5.67 4.04 -11.13
N HIS A 48 5.99 3.59 -9.91
CA HIS A 48 5.10 2.72 -9.12
C HIS A 48 4.03 3.54 -8.37
N CYS A 49 4.30 4.81 -8.08
CA CYS A 49 3.38 5.72 -7.41
C CYS A 49 2.14 6.16 -8.22
N LEU A 50 2.09 5.86 -9.54
CA LEU A 50 1.07 6.38 -10.46
C LEU A 50 -0.36 5.94 -10.07
N ALA A 51 -0.50 4.75 -9.48
CA ALA A 51 -1.78 4.20 -9.07
C ALA A 51 -2.14 4.48 -7.60
N ASN A 52 -1.31 5.22 -6.84
CA ASN A 52 -1.52 5.43 -5.40
C ASN A 52 -2.92 5.97 -5.08
N GLY A 53 -3.42 6.94 -5.86
CA GLY A 53 -4.76 7.48 -5.67
C GLY A 53 -5.88 6.44 -5.87
N HIS A 54 -5.71 5.55 -6.86
CA HIS A 54 -6.63 4.44 -7.12
C HIS A 54 -6.63 3.44 -5.95
N VAL A 55 -5.44 3.01 -5.52
CA VAL A 55 -5.26 2.10 -4.38
C VAL A 55 -5.87 2.69 -3.11
N ALA A 56 -5.56 3.95 -2.78
CA ALA A 56 -6.09 4.63 -1.60
C ALA A 56 -7.63 4.76 -1.63
N SER A 57 -8.19 5.11 -2.78
CA SER A 57 -9.64 5.23 -2.96
C SER A 57 -10.37 3.91 -2.71
N LEU A 58 -9.89 2.81 -3.33
CA LEU A 58 -10.48 1.49 -3.14
C LEU A 58 -10.25 0.95 -1.72
N ALA A 59 -9.05 1.14 -1.17
CA ALA A 59 -8.73 0.71 0.20
C ALA A 59 -9.63 1.41 1.22
N ARG A 60 -9.90 2.70 1.07
CA ARG A 60 -10.87 3.44 1.89
C ARG A 60 -12.29 2.87 1.73
N LYS A 61 -12.73 2.65 0.48
CA LYS A 61 -14.07 2.12 0.17
C LYS A 61 -14.31 0.75 0.80
N TYR A 62 -13.30 -0.13 0.78
CA TYR A 62 -13.41 -1.52 1.21
C TYR A 62 -12.72 -1.83 2.55
N LYS A 63 -12.18 -0.80 3.21
CA LYS A 63 -11.46 -0.90 4.50
C LYS A 63 -10.26 -1.85 4.45
N ALA A 64 -9.56 -1.90 3.32
CA ALA A 64 -8.30 -2.63 3.22
C ALA A 64 -7.20 -1.85 3.96
N PRO A 65 -6.32 -2.52 4.72
CA PRO A 65 -5.22 -1.85 5.38
C PRO A 65 -4.18 -1.37 4.35
N LEU A 66 -3.49 -0.28 4.66
CA LEU A 66 -2.52 0.37 3.77
C LEU A 66 -1.12 0.40 4.42
N VAL A 67 -0.07 0.51 3.61
CA VAL A 67 1.29 0.89 4.04
C VAL A 67 1.85 1.96 3.11
N ILE A 68 2.80 2.76 3.58
CA ILE A 68 3.61 3.63 2.71
C ILE A 68 5.05 3.12 2.75
N ASN A 69 5.63 2.84 1.59
CA ASN A 69 6.99 2.34 1.44
C ASN A 69 7.72 3.04 0.29
N SER A 70 9.05 3.06 0.38
CA SER A 70 9.89 3.68 -0.65
C SER A 70 10.10 2.81 -1.88
N ASP A 71 10.04 1.48 -1.73
CA ASP A 71 10.46 0.52 -2.75
C ASP A 71 11.88 0.86 -3.28
N ALA A 72 12.83 0.94 -2.35
CA ALA A 72 14.17 1.50 -2.59
C ALA A 72 15.12 0.50 -3.28
N HIS A 73 15.73 0.91 -4.38
CA HIS A 73 16.80 0.17 -5.09
C HIS A 73 18.16 0.88 -5.00
N ALA A 74 18.17 2.17 -4.64
CA ALA A 74 19.37 2.97 -4.40
C ALA A 74 19.21 3.83 -3.12
N PRO A 75 20.31 4.32 -2.52
CA PRO A 75 20.23 5.15 -1.32
C PRO A 75 19.35 6.41 -1.47
N SER A 76 19.26 6.96 -2.69
CA SER A 76 18.41 8.11 -3.00
C SER A 76 16.91 7.82 -2.91
N ASP A 77 16.51 6.55 -2.87
CA ASP A 77 15.11 6.15 -2.80
C ASP A 77 14.57 6.14 -1.37
N PHE A 78 15.44 6.17 -0.34
CA PHE A 78 14.99 6.25 1.05
C PHE A 78 14.23 7.55 1.29
N MET A 79 13.02 7.42 1.82
CA MET A 79 12.16 8.56 2.13
C MET A 79 12.44 9.09 3.53
N THR A 80 12.40 10.41 3.67
CA THR A 80 12.20 11.04 4.98
C THR A 80 10.75 10.85 5.43
N ALA A 81 10.47 11.09 6.71
CA ALA A 81 9.11 11.04 7.23
C ALA A 81 8.18 12.04 6.51
N GLU A 82 8.70 13.23 6.19
CA GLU A 82 7.98 14.27 5.46
C GLU A 82 7.66 13.81 4.03
N MET A 83 8.61 13.16 3.34
CA MET A 83 8.36 12.62 2.00
C MET A 83 7.30 11.52 2.03
N ALA A 84 7.36 10.61 3.01
CA ALA A 84 6.34 9.57 3.17
C ALA A 84 4.95 10.17 3.46
N GLN A 85 4.87 11.24 4.25
CA GLN A 85 3.63 11.98 4.47
C GLN A 85 3.09 12.58 3.17
N MET A 86 3.97 13.17 2.34
CA MET A 86 3.59 13.73 1.04
C MET A 86 3.07 12.64 0.08
N VAL A 87 3.63 11.43 0.11
CA VAL A 87 3.11 10.28 -0.67
C VAL A 87 1.67 9.96 -0.26
N GLY A 88 1.39 9.87 1.05
CA GLY A 88 0.04 9.61 1.56
C GLY A 88 -0.95 10.72 1.19
N LEU A 89 -0.57 11.98 1.38
CA LEU A 89 -1.41 13.13 1.03
C LEU A 89 -1.67 13.18 -0.49
N GLY A 90 -0.64 12.94 -1.30
CA GLY A 90 -0.73 12.88 -2.76
C GLY A 90 -1.60 11.72 -3.27
N ALA A 91 -1.69 10.63 -2.52
CA ALA A 91 -2.64 9.54 -2.76
C ALA A 91 -4.09 9.90 -2.38
N GLY A 92 -4.32 11.06 -1.76
CA GLY A 92 -5.63 11.50 -1.32
C GLY A 92 -6.03 11.04 0.08
N LEU A 93 -5.08 10.59 0.89
CA LEU A 93 -5.31 10.34 2.33
C LEU A 93 -5.32 11.66 3.12
N SER A 94 -6.09 11.69 4.19
CA SER A 94 -6.03 12.72 5.22
C SER A 94 -4.85 12.48 6.18
N PRO A 95 -4.40 13.51 6.92
CA PRO A 95 -3.37 13.35 7.95
C PRO A 95 -3.75 12.30 9.03
N GLU A 96 -5.03 12.19 9.36
CA GLU A 96 -5.53 11.20 10.32
C GLU A 96 -5.44 9.78 9.76
N GLU A 97 -5.82 9.56 8.50
CA GLU A 97 -5.66 8.26 7.83
C GLU A 97 -4.19 7.83 7.76
N ILE A 98 -3.28 8.76 7.48
CA ILE A 98 -1.83 8.48 7.46
C ILE A 98 -1.34 8.07 8.86
N LYS A 99 -1.78 8.77 9.91
CA LYS A 99 -1.45 8.41 11.29
C LYS A 99 -1.97 7.01 11.65
N ASN A 100 -3.21 6.71 11.30
CA ASN A 100 -3.85 5.42 11.58
C ASN A 100 -3.21 4.27 10.80
N LEU A 101 -2.77 4.52 9.57
CA LEU A 101 -1.99 3.60 8.75
C LEU A 101 -0.71 3.16 9.48
N TYR A 102 0.09 4.11 9.96
CA TYR A 102 1.34 3.78 10.69
C TYR A 102 1.07 3.07 12.01
N ALA A 103 0.03 3.46 12.74
CA ALA A 103 -0.38 2.76 13.95
C ALA A 103 -0.76 1.29 13.66
N SER A 104 -1.51 1.06 12.58
CA SER A 104 -1.93 -0.28 12.17
C SER A 104 -0.73 -1.14 11.75
N ALA A 105 0.18 -0.61 10.94
CA ALA A 105 1.39 -1.29 10.53
C ALA A 105 2.29 -1.62 11.73
N ARG A 106 2.46 -0.70 12.67
CA ARG A 106 3.23 -0.93 13.91
C ARG A 106 2.63 -2.06 14.74
N THR A 107 1.31 -2.05 14.93
CA THR A 107 0.61 -3.12 15.66
C THR A 107 0.74 -4.47 14.95
N ARG A 108 0.64 -4.50 13.63
CA ARG A 108 0.69 -5.75 12.85
C ARG A 108 2.09 -6.37 12.76
N PHE A 109 3.13 -5.54 12.60
CA PHE A 109 4.46 -6.00 12.19
C PHE A 109 5.56 -5.79 13.23
N LEU A 110 5.36 -4.90 14.21
CA LEU A 110 6.41 -4.49 15.16
C LEU A 110 6.02 -4.72 16.63
N GLN A 111 4.84 -5.27 16.90
CA GLN A 111 4.47 -5.74 18.23
C GLN A 111 4.77 -7.25 18.34
N PRO A 112 5.36 -7.69 19.46
CA PRO A 112 5.73 -9.09 19.69
C PRO A 112 4.52 -10.03 19.85
#